data_AF-A0A1B7N1V8-F1
#
_entry.id   AF-A0A1B7N1V8-F1
#
_cell.length_a   1.000
_cell.length_b   1.000
_cell.length_c   1.000
_cell.angle_alpha   90.00
_cell.angle_beta   90.00
_cell.angle_gamma   90.00
#
_symmetry.space_group_name_H-M   'P 1'
#
loop_
_entity.id
_entity.type
_entity.pdbx_description
1 polymer ?
#
loop_
_entity_poly.entity_id
_entity_poly.type
_entity_poly.pdbx_seq_one_letter_code
_entity_poly.pdbx_strand_id
1 'polypeptide(L)'
;MSDWDQAAWEKLSRTIVKGAEYNSRQRLPHPKCLEGTRADLLNHIYGLLDNPEKSQLIWLHGTAGVGKSAVAFTVAERMKRLKINQQTSSEKRLAGTFFFSRKYANRCMAGNLFATLVYQLACNFPSIKDDVMRAIRENPAILDLDTSLEDKMETLFLQPLRMLQLRLCGCPPLVFTIDALDECISKAEMVDLISVLGQALRDPDLPVTHILLTSRLEPHIHNAFEKEEVYPLVCEIP
;
A
#
# COMPACT_ATOMS: atom_id res chain seq x y z
N MET A 1 3.77 25.32 -9.07
CA MET A 1 2.50 24.57 -8.92
C MET A 1 1.39 25.50 -9.33
N SER A 2 0.56 25.12 -10.31
CA SER A 2 -0.54 25.97 -10.78
C SER A 2 -1.69 25.99 -9.78
N ASP A 3 -2.61 26.98 -9.86
CA ASP A 3 -3.80 27.05 -9.00
C ASP A 3 -4.66 25.77 -9.10
N TRP A 4 -4.67 25.14 -10.27
CA TRP A 4 -5.34 23.87 -10.51
C TRP A 4 -4.66 22.68 -9.80
N ASP A 5 -3.33 22.63 -9.78
CA ASP A 5 -2.60 21.57 -9.07
C ASP A 5 -2.79 21.70 -7.56
N GLN A 6 -2.88 22.93 -7.05
CA GLN A 6 -3.20 23.20 -5.66
C GLN A 6 -4.62 22.71 -5.31
N ALA A 7 -5.62 23.01 -6.16
CA ALA A 7 -6.99 22.55 -5.97
C ALA A 7 -7.12 21.02 -6.02
N ALA A 8 -6.44 20.37 -6.97
CA ALA A 8 -6.39 18.90 -7.06
C ALA A 8 -5.75 18.28 -5.81
N TRP A 9 -4.65 18.86 -5.31
CA TRP A 9 -3.97 18.39 -4.11
C TRP A 9 -4.86 18.52 -2.87
N GLU A 10 -5.57 19.65 -2.76
CA GLU A 10 -6.53 19.87 -1.68
C GLU A 10 -7.68 18.87 -1.73
N LYS A 11 -8.28 18.63 -2.90
CA LYS A 11 -9.34 17.61 -3.08
C LYS A 11 -8.84 16.22 -2.65
N LEU A 12 -7.66 15.82 -3.11
CA LEU A 12 -7.05 14.55 -2.71
C LEU A 12 -6.86 14.48 -1.19
N SER A 13 -6.25 15.50 -0.59
CA SER A 13 -5.95 15.55 0.85
C SER A 13 -7.19 15.50 1.77
N ARG A 14 -8.37 15.86 1.24
CA ARG A 14 -9.66 15.78 1.94
C ARG A 14 -10.32 14.41 1.77
N THR A 15 -9.97 13.67 0.73
CA THR A 15 -10.53 12.34 0.39
C THR A 15 -9.85 11.21 1.17
N ILE A 16 -8.57 11.38 1.53
CA ILE A 16 -7.79 10.32 2.18
C ILE A 16 -8.27 9.96 3.59
N VAL A 17 -7.93 8.74 3.99
CA VAL A 17 -8.18 8.20 5.33
C VAL A 17 -6.94 8.39 6.21
N LYS A 18 -6.74 9.60 6.77
CA LYS A 18 -5.60 9.90 7.67
C LYS A 18 -5.47 8.96 8.88
N GLY A 19 -6.57 8.33 9.28
CA GLY A 19 -6.62 7.31 10.34
C GLY A 19 -5.92 6.00 9.97
N ALA A 20 -5.77 5.71 8.68
CA ALA A 20 -5.22 4.46 8.15
C ALA A 20 -3.70 4.48 8.02
N GLU A 21 -3.04 5.65 8.08
CA GLU A 21 -1.59 5.75 8.02
C GLU A 21 -0.91 5.04 9.21
N TYR A 22 0.30 4.52 9.01
CA TYR A 22 1.05 3.80 10.04
C TYR A 22 1.21 4.60 11.35
N ASN A 23 1.52 5.89 11.24
CA ASN A 23 1.81 6.83 12.33
C ASN A 23 0.60 7.68 12.76
N SER A 24 -0.63 7.27 12.42
CA SER A 24 -1.82 8.02 12.78
C SER A 24 -2.08 8.05 14.29
N ARG A 25 -2.43 9.22 14.84
CA ARG A 25 -2.79 9.37 16.27
C ARG A 25 -3.97 8.51 16.71
N GLN A 26 -4.88 8.17 15.80
CA GLN A 26 -6.00 7.26 16.07
C GLN A 26 -5.55 5.83 16.42
N ARG A 27 -4.26 5.54 16.25
CA ARG A 27 -3.66 4.24 16.47
C ARG A 27 -2.66 4.23 17.61
N LEU A 28 -2.69 5.25 18.48
CA LEU A 28 -1.89 5.26 19.69
C LEU A 28 -2.53 4.38 20.78
N PRO A 29 -1.72 3.61 21.55
CA PRO A 29 -0.29 3.38 21.35
C PRO A 29 -0.05 2.54 20.08
N HIS A 30 0.99 2.89 19.31
CA HIS A 30 1.30 2.15 18.09
C HIS A 30 1.70 0.70 18.44
N PRO A 31 1.07 -0.30 17.80
CA PRO A 31 1.44 -1.69 18.02
C PRO A 31 2.81 -1.89 17.37
N LYS A 32 3.89 -1.88 18.13
CA LYS A 32 5.25 -2.09 17.62
C LYS A 32 5.79 -3.39 18.19
N CYS A 33 6.52 -4.16 17.38
CA CYS A 33 7.26 -5.31 17.90
C CYS A 33 8.23 -4.83 18.99
N LEU A 34 8.24 -5.51 20.13
CA LEU A 34 9.21 -5.24 21.18
C LEU A 34 10.60 -5.62 20.68
N GLU A 35 11.61 -4.93 21.19
CA GLU A 35 13.00 -5.21 20.85
C GLU A 35 13.35 -6.69 21.12
N GLY A 36 14.05 -7.32 20.19
CA GLY A 36 14.39 -8.75 20.26
C GLY A 36 13.24 -9.71 19.94
N THR A 37 11.99 -9.26 19.88
CA THR A 37 10.85 -10.13 19.53
C THR A 37 10.63 -10.20 18.02
N ARG A 38 10.15 -11.35 17.53
CA ARG A 38 9.85 -11.58 16.11
C ARG A 38 11.04 -11.27 15.17
N ALA A 39 12.27 -11.32 15.69
CA ALA A 39 13.47 -10.92 14.94
C ALA A 39 13.66 -11.72 13.66
N ASP A 40 13.51 -13.05 13.74
CA ASP A 40 13.65 -13.95 12.58
C ASP A 40 12.58 -13.67 11.52
N LEU A 41 11.32 -13.51 11.95
CA LEU A 41 10.21 -13.14 11.07
C LEU A 41 10.46 -11.80 10.38
N LEU A 42 10.88 -10.78 11.14
CA LEU A 42 11.18 -9.47 10.59
C LEU A 42 12.34 -9.54 9.60
N ASN A 43 13.41 -10.26 9.93
CA ASN A 43 14.56 -10.46 9.03
C ASN A 43 14.17 -11.18 7.75
N HIS A 44 13.31 -12.20 7.85
CA HIS A 44 12.76 -12.88 6.68
C HIS A 44 11.96 -11.91 5.80
N ILE A 45 11.03 -11.14 6.38
CA ILE A 45 10.25 -10.13 5.64
C ILE A 45 11.18 -9.09 5.01
N TYR A 46 12.22 -8.62 5.71
CA TYR A 46 13.16 -7.66 5.13
C TYR A 46 13.95 -8.24 3.95
N GLY A 47 14.35 -9.51 4.04
CA GLY A 47 14.98 -10.22 2.93
C GLY A 47 14.07 -10.30 1.70
N LEU A 48 12.78 -10.56 1.90
CA LEU A 48 11.79 -10.53 0.81
C LEU A 48 11.64 -9.12 0.22
N LEU A 49 11.52 -8.09 1.06
CA LEU A 49 11.38 -6.70 0.62
C LEU A 49 12.61 -6.14 -0.09
N ASP A 50 13.77 -6.75 0.11
CA ASP A 50 15.04 -6.40 -0.52
C ASP A 50 15.26 -7.10 -1.86
N ASN A 51 14.41 -8.05 -2.24
CA ASN A 51 14.53 -8.81 -3.50
C ASN A 51 14.10 -7.98 -4.72
N PRO A 52 15.02 -7.58 -5.61
CA PRO A 52 14.69 -6.74 -6.75
C PRO A 52 14.21 -7.52 -7.99
N GLU A 53 14.09 -8.86 -7.93
CA GLU A 53 13.82 -9.66 -9.12
C GLU A 53 12.39 -9.51 -9.63
N LYS A 54 11.40 -9.51 -8.72
CA LYS A 54 9.98 -9.43 -9.08
C LYS A 54 9.14 -8.81 -7.97
N SER A 55 8.04 -8.19 -8.37
CA SER A 55 7.01 -7.71 -7.44
C SER A 55 6.37 -8.88 -6.68
N GLN A 56 5.98 -8.65 -5.42
CA GLN A 56 5.40 -9.70 -4.56
C GLN A 56 4.28 -9.17 -3.66
N LEU A 57 3.28 -10.02 -3.43
CA LEU A 57 2.31 -9.89 -2.34
C LEU A 57 2.82 -10.73 -1.17
N ILE A 58 3.40 -10.09 -0.16
CA ILE A 58 3.89 -10.78 1.04
C ILE A 58 2.73 -10.84 2.02
N TRP A 59 2.14 -12.01 2.21
CA TRP A 59 0.93 -12.20 3.00
C TRP A 59 1.23 -12.84 4.34
N LEU A 60 1.23 -12.03 5.41
CA LEU A 60 1.34 -12.47 6.79
C LEU A 60 -0.05 -12.75 7.37
N HIS A 61 -0.43 -14.02 7.49
CA HIS A 61 -1.70 -14.40 8.08
C HIS A 61 -1.55 -14.95 9.50
N GLY A 62 -2.67 -15.27 10.16
CA GLY A 62 -2.68 -15.82 11.51
C GLY A 62 -3.89 -15.38 12.33
N THR A 63 -4.04 -15.89 13.55
CA THR A 63 -5.19 -15.58 14.42
C THR A 63 -5.12 -14.16 15.01
N ALA A 64 -6.21 -13.71 15.63
CA ALA A 64 -6.23 -12.42 16.30
C ALA A 64 -5.27 -12.41 17.51
N GLY A 65 -4.58 -11.29 17.74
CA GLY A 65 -3.71 -11.11 18.91
C GLY A 65 -2.28 -11.63 18.76
N VAL A 66 -1.92 -12.34 17.68
CA VAL A 66 -0.55 -12.88 17.50
C VAL A 66 0.52 -11.84 17.13
N GLY A 67 0.12 -10.57 16.93
CA GLY A 67 1.03 -9.45 16.70
C GLY A 67 1.26 -9.08 15.23
N LYS A 68 0.42 -9.51 14.28
CA LYS A 68 0.58 -9.17 12.84
C LYS A 68 0.62 -7.66 12.58
N SER A 69 -0.31 -6.89 13.16
CA SER A 69 -0.31 -5.43 13.07
C SER A 69 0.95 -4.80 13.68
N ALA A 70 1.57 -5.47 14.65
CA ALA A 70 2.83 -5.03 15.22
C ALA A 70 4.01 -5.25 14.26
N VAL A 71 4.00 -6.36 13.52
CA VAL A 71 4.95 -6.63 12.44
C VAL A 71 4.77 -5.60 11.31
N ALA A 72 3.54 -5.42 10.82
CA ALA A 72 3.23 -4.46 9.76
C ALA A 72 3.66 -3.03 10.12
N PHE A 73 3.36 -2.58 11.34
CA PHE A 73 3.81 -1.26 11.81
C PHE A 73 5.34 -1.17 11.89
N THR A 74 6.03 -2.16 12.47
CA THR A 74 7.49 -2.17 12.58
C THR A 74 8.15 -2.13 11.20
N VAL A 75 7.62 -2.89 10.23
CA VAL A 75 8.10 -2.88 8.84
C VAL A 75 7.90 -1.51 8.21
N ALA A 76 6.71 -0.93 8.30
CA ALA A 76 6.42 0.40 7.77
C ALA A 76 7.33 1.47 8.37
N GLU A 77 7.52 1.45 9.70
CA GLU A 77 8.41 2.37 10.41
C GLU A 77 9.85 2.27 9.91
N ARG A 78 10.38 1.05 9.72
CA ARG A 78 11.74 0.84 9.18
C ARG A 78 11.84 1.35 7.75
N MET A 79 10.91 0.98 6.87
CA MET A 79 10.93 1.37 5.45
C MET A 79 10.80 2.90 5.26
N LYS A 80 10.10 3.60 6.16
CA LYS A 80 10.01 5.07 6.14
C LYS A 80 11.36 5.74 6.43
N ARG A 81 12.23 5.11 7.23
CA ARG A 81 13.55 5.66 7.57
C ARG A 81 14.59 5.43 6.47
N LEU A 82 14.45 4.35 5.72
CA LEU A 82 15.35 4.02 4.61
C LEU A 82 15.06 4.92 3.40
N LYS A 83 16.14 5.40 2.77
CA LYS A 83 16.05 6.13 1.51
C LYS A 83 16.01 5.16 0.33
N ILE A 84 15.35 5.56 -0.75
CA ILE A 84 15.27 4.77 -1.98
C ILE A 84 16.62 4.75 -2.72
N ASN A 85 17.41 5.82 -2.68
CA ASN A 85 18.79 5.83 -3.21
C ASN A 85 19.72 6.72 -2.36
N GLN A 86 21.03 6.53 -2.49
CA GLN A 86 22.04 7.21 -1.65
C GLN A 86 22.42 8.59 -2.19
N GLN A 87 22.37 8.77 -3.51
CA GLN A 87 22.90 9.94 -4.22
C GLN A 87 21.91 11.09 -4.32
N THR A 88 20.61 10.80 -4.25
CA THR A 88 19.54 11.77 -4.43
C THR A 88 18.43 11.51 -3.41
N SER A 89 17.66 12.54 -3.11
CA SER A 89 16.29 12.38 -2.67
C SER A 89 15.97 12.22 -1.17
N SER A 90 14.97 13.01 -0.80
CA SER A 90 14.13 12.87 0.39
C SER A 90 13.25 11.60 0.33
N GLU A 91 13.23 10.89 -0.81
CA GLU A 91 12.43 9.70 -1.08
C GLU A 91 12.75 8.51 -0.19
N LYS A 92 11.69 7.80 0.18
CA LYS A 92 11.71 6.72 1.18
C LYS A 92 11.40 5.40 0.51
N ARG A 93 11.83 4.28 1.09
CA ARG A 93 11.40 2.96 0.61
C ARG A 93 9.92 2.69 0.86
N LEU A 94 9.35 3.26 1.93
CA LEU A 94 7.91 3.21 2.18
C LEU A 94 7.19 4.14 1.21
N ALA A 95 6.38 3.56 0.31
CA ALA A 95 5.53 4.28 -0.62
C ALA A 95 4.20 4.71 0.02
N GLY A 96 3.56 3.83 0.79
CA GLY A 96 2.31 4.16 1.48
C GLY A 96 1.79 3.06 2.38
N THR A 97 0.84 3.39 3.23
CA THR A 97 0.25 2.45 4.18
C THR A 97 -1.26 2.59 4.30
N PHE A 98 -1.95 1.48 4.53
CA PHE A 98 -3.37 1.48 4.85
C PHE A 98 -3.69 0.42 5.90
N PHE A 99 -4.05 0.85 7.10
CA PHE A 99 -4.42 -0.06 8.18
C PHE A 99 -5.92 -0.03 8.36
N PHE A 100 -6.58 -1.12 7.96
CA PHE A 100 -8.01 -1.28 8.11
C PHE A 100 -8.39 -1.25 9.60
N SER A 101 -9.62 -0.84 9.88
CA SER A 101 -10.23 -1.06 11.18
C SER A 101 -11.75 -0.98 11.14
N ARG A 102 -12.44 -2.00 11.67
CA ARG A 102 -13.91 -1.99 11.82
C ARG A 102 -14.42 -0.92 12.79
N LYS A 103 -13.54 -0.35 13.63
CA LYS A 103 -13.89 0.71 14.58
C LYS A 103 -14.23 2.05 13.91
N TYR A 104 -13.80 2.25 12.66
CA TYR A 104 -13.97 3.51 11.96
C TYR A 104 -14.57 3.27 10.58
N ALA A 105 -15.70 3.91 10.27
CA ALA A 105 -16.45 3.71 9.03
C ALA A 105 -15.61 3.93 7.76
N ASN A 106 -14.66 4.87 7.80
CA ASN A 106 -13.78 5.17 6.66
C ASN A 106 -12.54 4.25 6.58
N ARG A 107 -12.29 3.39 7.58
CA ARG A 107 -11.16 2.44 7.58
C ARG A 107 -11.60 0.99 7.39
N CYS A 108 -12.88 0.75 7.13
CA CYS A 108 -13.43 -0.60 6.93
C CYS A 108 -13.96 -0.84 5.51
N MET A 109 -13.64 0.09 4.59
CA MET A 109 -14.02 0.05 3.17
C MET A 109 -12.78 0.24 2.30
N ALA A 110 -12.75 -0.39 1.12
CA ALA A 110 -11.61 -0.28 0.20
C ALA A 110 -11.65 1.00 -0.65
N GLY A 111 -12.80 1.66 -0.77
CA GLY A 111 -13.04 2.74 -1.75
C GLY A 111 -12.10 3.96 -1.68
N ASN A 112 -11.47 4.21 -0.53
CA ASN A 112 -10.49 5.30 -0.35
C ASN A 112 -9.05 4.81 -0.17
N LEU A 113 -8.79 3.50 -0.32
CA LEU A 113 -7.47 2.92 -0.17
C LEU A 113 -6.48 3.52 -1.17
N PHE A 114 -6.79 3.49 -2.46
CA PHE A 114 -5.88 4.01 -3.50
C PHE A 114 -5.68 5.52 -3.41
N ALA A 115 -6.71 6.30 -3.11
CA ALA A 115 -6.57 7.73 -2.82
C ALA A 115 -5.62 8.00 -1.63
N THR A 116 -5.71 7.19 -0.59
CA THR A 116 -4.85 7.29 0.59
C THR A 116 -3.41 6.85 0.29
N LEU A 117 -3.23 5.79 -0.50
CA LEU A 117 -1.90 5.31 -0.92
C LEU A 117 -1.22 6.29 -1.87
N VAL A 118 -1.92 6.83 -2.87
CA VAL A 118 -1.32 7.78 -3.83
C VAL A 118 -0.92 9.09 -3.16
N TYR A 119 -1.73 9.58 -2.20
CA TYR A 119 -1.36 10.76 -1.44
C TYR A 119 -0.07 10.56 -0.64
N GLN A 120 0.06 9.40 0.03
CA GLN A 120 1.29 9.04 0.73
C GLN A 120 2.46 8.86 -0.23
N LEU A 121 2.23 8.22 -1.39
CA LEU A 121 3.24 8.08 -2.44
C LEU A 121 3.74 9.45 -2.88
N ALA A 122 2.88 10.40 -3.20
CA ALA A 122 3.27 11.75 -3.59
C ALA A 122 3.95 12.55 -2.47
N CYS A 123 3.60 12.30 -1.20
CA CYS A 123 4.31 12.87 -0.05
C CYS A 123 5.71 12.27 0.13
N ASN A 124 5.86 10.97 -0.14
CA ASN A 124 7.11 10.24 -0.01
C ASN A 124 8.01 10.41 -1.23
N PHE A 125 7.43 10.66 -2.40
CA PHE A 125 8.07 10.82 -3.69
C PHE A 125 7.60 12.13 -4.33
N PRO A 126 8.17 13.27 -3.91
CA PRO A 126 7.78 14.57 -4.46
C PRO A 126 7.89 14.64 -5.99
N SER A 127 8.78 13.82 -6.58
CA SER A 127 8.99 13.72 -8.02
C SER A 127 7.75 13.24 -8.81
N ILE A 128 6.80 12.54 -8.16
CA ILE A 128 5.57 12.03 -8.78
C ILE A 128 4.38 12.96 -8.57
N LYS A 129 4.53 14.00 -7.74
CA LYS A 129 3.41 14.80 -7.25
C LYS A 129 2.65 15.47 -8.40
N ASP A 130 3.38 16.04 -9.35
CA ASP A 130 2.78 16.70 -10.52
C ASP A 130 2.05 15.70 -11.43
N ASP A 131 2.53 14.47 -11.55
CA ASP A 131 1.88 13.40 -12.32
C ASP A 131 0.55 12.99 -11.67
N VAL A 132 0.52 12.86 -10.33
CA VAL A 132 -0.72 12.60 -9.59
C VAL A 132 -1.72 13.76 -9.74
N MET A 133 -1.26 15.01 -9.68
CA MET A 133 -2.14 16.17 -9.85
C MET A 133 -2.72 16.26 -11.26
N ARG A 134 -1.91 15.92 -12.27
CA ARG A 134 -2.37 15.82 -13.66
C ARG A 134 -3.48 14.79 -13.81
N ALA A 135 -3.30 13.56 -13.28
CA ALA A 135 -4.30 12.50 -13.36
C ALA A 135 -5.63 12.91 -12.71
N ILE A 136 -5.59 13.54 -11.54
CA ILE A 136 -6.80 14.03 -10.85
C ILE A 136 -7.46 15.20 -11.60
N ARG A 137 -6.66 16.08 -12.22
CA ARG A 137 -7.19 17.19 -13.01
C ARG A 137 -7.91 16.71 -14.27
N GLU A 138 -7.38 15.68 -14.93
CA GLU A 138 -7.95 15.10 -16.15
C GLU A 138 -9.23 14.31 -15.87
N ASN A 139 -9.32 13.65 -14.70
CA ASN A 139 -10.54 12.98 -14.25
C ASN A 139 -10.85 13.26 -12.77
N PRO A 140 -11.46 14.41 -12.42
CA PRO A 140 -11.73 14.75 -11.03
C PRO A 140 -12.70 13.80 -10.32
N ALA A 141 -13.57 13.12 -11.07
CA ALA A 141 -14.55 12.17 -10.54
C ALA A 141 -13.89 10.90 -9.98
N ILE A 142 -12.62 10.63 -10.33
CA ILE A 142 -11.88 9.46 -9.85
C ILE A 142 -11.78 9.37 -8.32
N LEU A 143 -11.91 10.51 -7.62
CA LEU A 143 -11.88 10.58 -6.16
C LEU A 143 -13.25 10.31 -5.52
N ASP A 144 -14.31 10.20 -6.32
CA ASP A 144 -15.67 10.02 -5.81
C ASP A 144 -15.86 8.55 -5.38
N LEU A 145 -16.71 8.32 -4.38
CA LEU A 145 -16.89 6.97 -3.81
C LEU A 145 -17.51 5.99 -4.80
N ASP A 146 -18.33 6.48 -5.74
CA ASP A 146 -19.07 5.67 -6.72
C ASP A 146 -18.19 5.19 -7.90
N THR A 147 -16.96 5.70 -8.04
CA THR A 147 -16.02 5.18 -9.05
C THR A 147 -15.48 3.82 -8.63
N SER A 148 -15.39 2.91 -9.61
CA SER A 148 -14.93 1.53 -9.41
C SER A 148 -13.53 1.46 -8.79
N LEU A 149 -13.25 0.35 -8.10
CA LEU A 149 -11.96 0.14 -7.46
C LEU A 149 -10.85 -0.02 -8.51
N GLU A 150 -11.19 -0.66 -9.63
CA GLU A 150 -10.34 -0.88 -10.80
C GLU A 150 -9.93 0.46 -11.45
N ASP A 151 -10.88 1.36 -11.72
CA ASP A 151 -10.60 2.67 -12.31
C ASP A 151 -9.72 3.53 -11.38
N LYS A 152 -10.03 3.49 -10.08
CA LYS A 152 -9.22 4.16 -9.04
C LYS A 152 -7.80 3.60 -9.00
N MET A 153 -7.65 2.27 -9.05
CA MET A 153 -6.33 1.66 -9.10
C MET A 153 -5.58 2.11 -10.34
N GLU A 154 -6.17 1.97 -11.52
CA GLU A 154 -5.49 2.27 -12.78
C GLU A 154 -5.05 3.74 -12.82
N THR A 155 -5.96 4.67 -12.53
CA THR A 155 -5.71 6.11 -12.67
C THR A 155 -4.88 6.68 -11.50
N LEU A 156 -5.19 6.32 -10.25
CA LEU A 156 -4.53 6.91 -9.08
C LEU A 156 -3.29 6.14 -8.64
N PHE A 157 -3.18 4.84 -8.93
CA PHE A 157 -2.11 4.02 -8.40
C PHE A 157 -1.13 3.59 -9.49
N LEU A 158 -1.61 2.95 -10.57
CA LEU A 158 -0.76 2.37 -11.60
C LEU A 158 -0.11 3.42 -12.49
N GLN A 159 -0.90 4.32 -13.07
CA GLN A 159 -0.37 5.35 -13.96
C GLN A 159 0.77 6.17 -13.30
N PRO A 160 0.63 6.68 -12.06
CA PRO A 160 1.74 7.36 -11.41
C PRO A 160 2.94 6.45 -11.19
N LEU A 161 2.74 5.21 -10.73
CA LEU A 161 3.85 4.28 -10.49
C LEU A 161 4.63 3.93 -11.77
N ARG A 162 3.98 3.79 -12.93
CA ARG A 162 4.66 3.59 -14.22
C ARG A 162 5.64 4.73 -14.54
N MET A 163 5.30 5.98 -14.17
CA MET A 163 6.20 7.13 -14.33
C MET A 163 7.48 7.04 -13.47
N LEU A 164 7.47 6.21 -12.42
CA LEU A 164 8.64 5.96 -11.58
C LEU A 164 9.54 4.84 -12.09
N GLN A 165 9.10 4.01 -13.03
CA GLN A 165 9.83 2.81 -13.46
C GLN A 165 11.28 3.13 -13.86
N LEU A 166 11.46 4.06 -14.80
CA LEU A 166 12.80 4.47 -15.26
C LEU A 166 13.61 5.16 -14.16
N ARG A 167 12.95 5.91 -13.27
CA ARG A 167 13.60 6.66 -12.18
C ARG A 167 14.09 5.75 -11.06
N LEU A 168 13.43 4.62 -10.88
CA LEU A 168 13.74 3.62 -9.85
C LEU A 168 14.52 2.43 -10.41
N CYS A 169 14.93 2.48 -11.67
CA CYS A 169 15.80 1.45 -12.25
C CYS A 169 17.10 1.33 -11.43
N GLY A 170 17.39 0.13 -10.95
CA GLY A 170 18.55 -0.14 -10.09
C GLY A 170 18.40 0.35 -8.63
N CYS A 171 17.25 0.90 -8.25
CA CYS A 171 16.93 1.20 -6.85
C CYS A 171 16.31 -0.03 -6.15
N PRO A 172 16.34 -0.10 -4.81
CA PRO A 172 15.59 -1.10 -4.06
C PRO A 172 14.08 -0.98 -4.33
N PRO A 173 13.33 -2.09 -4.22
CA PRO A 173 11.89 -2.10 -4.43
C PRO A 173 11.10 -1.12 -3.56
N LEU A 174 9.99 -0.63 -4.11
CA LEU A 174 8.98 0.14 -3.38
C LEU A 174 8.21 -0.76 -2.42
N VAL A 175 7.85 -0.22 -1.24
CA VAL A 175 7.10 -0.98 -0.24
C VAL A 175 5.78 -0.30 0.11
N PHE A 176 4.68 -1.02 -0.05
CA PHE A 176 3.39 -0.70 0.55
C PHE A 176 3.10 -1.64 1.73
N THR A 177 2.33 -1.16 2.70
CA THR A 177 1.85 -2.00 3.81
C THR A 177 0.35 -1.83 4.00
N ILE A 178 -0.38 -2.93 3.89
CA ILE A 178 -1.82 -2.99 4.09
C ILE A 178 -2.09 -3.96 5.24
N ASP A 179 -2.62 -3.46 6.35
CA ASP A 179 -2.81 -4.25 7.57
C ASP A 179 -4.29 -4.55 7.81
N ALA A 180 -4.53 -5.74 8.36
CA ALA A 180 -5.83 -6.22 8.81
C ALA A 180 -6.87 -6.22 7.70
N LEU A 181 -6.53 -6.78 6.53
CA LEU A 181 -7.43 -6.85 5.38
C LEU A 181 -8.78 -7.49 5.74
N ASP A 182 -8.81 -8.45 6.67
CA ASP A 182 -10.04 -9.06 7.22
C ASP A 182 -10.97 -8.08 7.95
N GLU A 183 -10.51 -6.87 8.28
CA GLU A 183 -11.31 -5.80 8.84
C GLU A 183 -12.08 -4.97 7.79
N CYS A 184 -11.89 -5.22 6.48
CA CYS A 184 -12.80 -4.74 5.45
C CYS A 184 -14.17 -5.43 5.57
N ILE A 185 -15.26 -4.66 5.62
CA ILE A 185 -16.61 -5.19 5.86
C ILE A 185 -17.16 -5.92 4.62
N SER A 186 -16.87 -5.39 3.44
CA SER A 186 -17.33 -5.98 2.19
C SER A 186 -16.36 -7.07 1.73
N LYS A 187 -16.81 -8.33 1.79
CA LYS A 187 -16.04 -9.47 1.26
C LYS A 187 -15.79 -9.35 -0.24
N ALA A 188 -16.76 -8.83 -0.98
CA ALA A 188 -16.63 -8.60 -2.42
C ALA A 188 -15.51 -7.59 -2.69
N GLU A 189 -15.56 -6.40 -2.07
CA GLU A 189 -14.50 -5.39 -2.22
C GLU A 189 -13.12 -5.91 -1.82
N MET A 190 -13.05 -6.78 -0.82
CA MET A 190 -11.80 -7.38 -0.37
C MET A 190 -11.22 -8.33 -1.43
N VAL A 191 -12.05 -9.19 -2.02
CA VAL A 191 -11.65 -10.10 -3.11
C VAL A 191 -11.28 -9.31 -4.37
N ASP A 192 -12.04 -8.27 -4.68
CA ASP A 192 -11.77 -7.38 -5.81
C ASP A 192 -10.42 -6.68 -5.58
N LEU A 193 -10.18 -6.13 -4.38
CA LEU A 193 -8.90 -5.51 -4.02
C LEU A 193 -7.73 -6.48 -4.19
N ILE A 194 -7.83 -7.72 -3.72
CA ILE A 194 -6.75 -8.73 -3.90
C ILE A 194 -6.49 -8.97 -5.40
N SER A 195 -7.55 -9.12 -6.18
CA SER A 195 -7.47 -9.38 -7.62
C SER A 195 -6.83 -8.20 -8.37
N VAL A 196 -7.26 -6.99 -8.05
CA VAL A 196 -6.78 -5.70 -8.53
C VAL A 196 -5.29 -5.51 -8.19
N LEU A 197 -4.88 -5.75 -6.94
CA LEU A 197 -3.46 -5.72 -6.55
C LEU A 197 -2.61 -6.77 -7.28
N GLY A 198 -3.14 -7.98 -7.49
CA GLY A 198 -2.44 -9.03 -8.25
C GLY A 198 -2.30 -8.70 -9.74
N GLN A 199 -3.28 -8.02 -10.34
CA GLN A 199 -3.17 -7.46 -11.69
C GLN A 199 -2.12 -6.36 -11.75
N ALA A 200 -2.15 -5.42 -10.80
CA ALA A 200 -1.17 -4.34 -10.70
C ALA A 200 0.27 -4.87 -10.69
N LEU A 201 0.59 -5.80 -9.80
CA LEU A 201 1.98 -6.26 -9.63
C LEU A 201 2.52 -7.10 -10.80
N ARG A 202 1.68 -7.50 -11.76
CA ARG A 202 2.11 -8.16 -13.01
C ARG A 202 2.39 -7.19 -14.16
N ASP A 203 2.07 -5.92 -13.99
CA ASP A 203 2.33 -4.90 -14.98
C ASP A 203 3.85 -4.72 -15.17
N PRO A 204 4.39 -5.03 -16.36
CA PRO A 204 5.82 -4.97 -16.62
C PRO A 204 6.36 -3.53 -16.63
N ASP A 205 5.48 -2.53 -16.77
CA ASP A 205 5.83 -1.11 -16.80
C ASP A 205 5.92 -0.51 -15.38
N LEU A 206 5.67 -1.29 -14.33
CA LEU A 206 5.87 -0.84 -12.96
C LEU A 206 7.30 -1.03 -12.47
N PRO A 207 7.79 -0.15 -11.58
CA PRO A 207 8.94 -0.46 -10.76
C PRO A 207 8.62 -1.67 -9.87
N VAL A 208 9.65 -2.46 -9.55
CA VAL A 208 9.51 -3.60 -8.63
C VAL A 208 8.92 -3.11 -7.31
N THR A 209 7.77 -3.66 -6.96
CA THR A 209 6.95 -3.20 -5.85
C THR A 209 6.52 -4.40 -5.00
N HIS A 210 6.76 -4.30 -3.69
CA HIS A 210 6.27 -5.26 -2.72
C HIS A 210 5.15 -4.66 -1.89
N ILE A 211 4.13 -5.49 -1.63
CA ILE A 211 3.03 -5.13 -0.75
C ILE A 211 3.01 -6.13 0.39
N LEU A 212 3.29 -5.65 1.61
CA LEU A 212 3.07 -6.43 2.83
C LEU A 212 1.59 -6.35 3.20
N LEU A 213 0.92 -7.50 3.18
CA LEU A 213 -0.48 -7.67 3.55
C LEU A 213 -0.59 -8.46 4.85
N THR A 214 -1.49 -8.06 5.74
CA THR A 214 -1.85 -8.92 6.88
C THR A 214 -3.34 -9.21 6.90
N SER A 215 -3.70 -10.43 7.33
CA SER A 215 -5.10 -10.77 7.57
C SER A 215 -5.25 -11.98 8.50
N ARG A 216 -6.49 -12.31 8.86
CA ARG A 216 -6.83 -13.67 9.27
C ARG A 216 -6.85 -14.61 8.06
N LEU A 217 -6.69 -15.90 8.35
CA LEU A 217 -6.85 -16.97 7.36
C LEU A 217 -8.35 -17.29 7.20
N GLU A 218 -9.12 -16.35 6.64
CA GLU A 218 -10.54 -16.59 6.32
C GLU A 218 -10.67 -17.23 4.93
N PRO A 219 -11.59 -18.19 4.72
CA PRO A 219 -11.64 -18.96 3.46
C PRO A 219 -11.74 -18.11 2.20
N HIS A 220 -12.52 -17.02 2.25
CA HIS A 220 -12.69 -16.13 1.10
C HIS A 220 -11.42 -15.32 0.76
N ILE A 221 -10.57 -15.04 1.75
CA ILE A 221 -9.28 -14.35 1.55
C ILE A 221 -8.28 -15.33 0.96
N HIS A 222 -8.16 -16.52 1.56
CA HIS A 222 -7.30 -17.59 1.07
C HIS A 222 -7.64 -17.93 -0.39
N ASN A 223 -8.91 -18.18 -0.69
CA ASN A 223 -9.35 -18.49 -2.05
C ASN A 223 -9.08 -17.35 -3.05
N ALA A 224 -9.03 -16.09 -2.60
CA ALA A 224 -8.68 -14.96 -3.46
C ALA A 224 -7.18 -14.91 -3.79
N PHE A 225 -6.31 -15.30 -2.84
CA PHE A 225 -4.88 -15.43 -3.09
C PHE A 225 -4.52 -16.66 -3.93
N GLU A 226 -5.31 -17.73 -3.85
CA GLU A 226 -5.14 -18.96 -4.66
C GLU A 226 -5.58 -18.83 -6.12
N LYS A 227 -6.18 -17.69 -6.52
CA LYS A 227 -6.53 -17.48 -7.93
C LYS A 227 -5.27 -17.44 -8.79
N GLU A 228 -5.33 -18.04 -9.99
CA GLU A 228 -4.19 -18.17 -10.91
C GLU A 228 -3.52 -16.82 -11.21
N GLU A 229 -4.32 -15.76 -11.26
CA GLU A 229 -3.85 -14.42 -11.52
C GLU A 229 -3.12 -13.74 -10.34
N VAL A 230 -3.24 -14.27 -9.12
CA VAL A 230 -2.64 -13.71 -7.90
C VAL A 230 -1.55 -14.64 -7.34
N TYR A 231 -1.82 -15.94 -7.27
CA TYR A 231 -0.98 -16.95 -6.61
C TYR A 231 0.52 -16.88 -6.97
N PRO A 232 0.94 -16.69 -8.25
CA PRO A 232 2.37 -16.62 -8.61
C PRO A 232 3.15 -15.46 -7.96
N LEU A 233 2.44 -14.43 -7.46
CA LEU A 233 3.00 -13.27 -6.77
C LEU A 233 3.03 -13.45 -5.26
N VAL A 234 2.28 -14.39 -4.70
CA VAL A 234 2.07 -14.51 -3.26
C VAL A 234 3.27 -15.18 -2.61
N CYS A 235 3.78 -14.53 -1.56
CA CYS A 235 4.69 -15.13 -0.60
C CYS A 235 3.94 -15.24 0.74
N GLU A 236 3.44 -16.43 1.04
CA GLU A 236 2.66 -16.72 2.24
C GLU A 236 3.57 -16.88 3.46
N ILE A 237 3.18 -16.24 4.57
CA ILE A 237 3.86 -16.32 5.87
C ILE A 237 2.80 -16.60 6.96
N PRO A 238 2.81 -17.78 7.60
CA PRO A 238 1.84 -18.15 8.64
C PRO A 238 2.13 -17.57 10.04
#